data_AF-A0A9X1RJ98-F1
#
_entry.id   AF-A0A9X1RJ98-F1
#
_cell.length_a   1.000
_cell.length_b   1.000
_cell.length_c   1.000
_cell.angle_alpha   90.00
_cell.angle_beta   90.00
_cell.angle_gamma   90.00
#
_symmetry.space_group_name_H-M   'P 1'
#
loop_
_entity.id
_entity.type
_entity.pdbx_description
1 polymer ?
#
loop_
_entity_poly.entity_id
_entity_poly.type
_entity_poly.pdbx_seq_one_letter_code
_entity_poly.pdbx_strand_id
1 'polypeptide(L)'
;MRFLKIVGWLILGLIGLVVLRAVLEPPADYFEIRRVDFAVRGDGASLEIVNTGHSPITIQAVNINQRADCRVGFLMPVNGTFPYALQVGDKISTYGSCRVIRAEIVTNKGLVVYSFANGE
;
A
#
# COMPACT_ATOMS: atom_id res chain seq x y z
N MET A 1 -34.32 -38.80 5.39
CA MET A 1 -33.59 -38.49 4.12
C MET A 1 -33.66 -37.03 3.67
N ARG A 2 -34.75 -36.28 3.90
CA ARG A 2 -34.82 -34.85 3.53
C ARG A 2 -33.84 -33.95 4.30
N PHE A 3 -33.60 -34.25 5.57
CA PHE A 3 -32.70 -33.45 6.43
C PHE A 3 -31.24 -33.47 5.96
N LEU A 4 -30.75 -34.63 5.50
CA LEU A 4 -29.38 -34.78 5.00
C LEU A 4 -29.11 -33.94 3.74
N LYS A 5 -30.13 -33.77 2.88
CA LYS A 5 -30.04 -32.94 1.67
C LYS A 5 -29.90 -31.46 2.03
N ILE A 6 -30.66 -30.99 3.02
CA ILE A 6 -30.62 -29.58 3.46
C ILE A 6 -29.24 -29.24 4.06
N VAL A 7 -28.69 -30.13 4.88
CA VAL A 7 -27.36 -29.96 5.46
C VAL A 7 -26.28 -29.93 4.37
N GLY A 8 -26.37 -30.78 3.35
CA GLY A 8 -25.43 -30.78 2.22
C GLY A 8 -25.43 -29.47 1.43
N TRP A 9 -26.61 -28.90 1.15
CA TRP A 9 -26.72 -27.60 0.47
C TRP A 9 -26.17 -26.44 1.30
N LEU A 10 -26.37 -26.47 2.63
CA LEU A 10 -25.82 -25.47 3.52
C LEU A 10 -24.29 -25.50 3.54
N ILE A 11 -23.67 -26.68 3.56
CA ILE A 11 -22.21 -26.82 3.55
C ILE A 11 -21.62 -26.31 2.23
N LEU A 12 -22.21 -26.70 1.10
CA LEU A 12 -21.78 -26.21 -0.22
C LEU A 12 -21.93 -24.68 -0.35
N GLY A 13 -23.04 -24.12 0.14
CA GLY A 13 -23.25 -22.68 0.18
C GLY A 13 -22.21 -21.97 1.05
N LEU A 14 -21.87 -22.54 2.20
CA LEU A 14 -20.87 -21.98 3.10
C LEU A 14 -19.47 -22.00 2.48
N ILE A 15 -19.08 -23.11 1.85
CA ILE A 15 -17.80 -23.23 1.15
C ILE A 15 -17.72 -22.22 -0.01
N GLY A 16 -18.78 -22.11 -0.81
CA GLY A 16 -18.86 -21.12 -1.88
C GLY A 16 -18.70 -19.69 -1.38
N LEU A 17 -19.28 -19.37 -0.22
CA LEU A 17 -19.18 -18.06 0.40
C LEU A 17 -17.76 -17.75 0.90
N VAL A 18 -17.07 -18.75 1.47
CA VAL A 18 -15.67 -18.64 1.93
C VAL A 18 -14.72 -18.44 0.75
N VAL A 19 -14.89 -19.21 -0.33
CA VAL A 19 -14.07 -19.06 -1.55
C VAL A 19 -14.31 -17.70 -2.21
N LEU A 20 -15.57 -17.25 -2.26
CA LEU A 20 -15.91 -15.93 -2.81
C LEU A 20 -15.27 -14.80 -1.99
N ARG A 21 -15.29 -14.91 -0.66
CA ARG A 21 -14.58 -14.00 0.25
C ARG A 21 -13.08 -13.94 -0.03
N ALA A 22 -12.43 -15.10 -0.17
CA ALA A 22 -10.99 -15.18 -0.45
C ALA A 22 -10.61 -14.61 -1.82
N VAL A 23 -11.50 -14.71 -2.82
CA VAL A 23 -11.28 -14.11 -4.16
C VAL A 23 -11.55 -12.60 -4.17
N LEU A 24 -12.44 -12.12 -3.31
CA LEU A 24 -12.79 -10.70 -3.21
C LEU A 24 -11.84 -9.89 -2.32
N GLU A 25 -11.01 -10.53 -1.49
CA GLU A 25 -9.98 -9.83 -0.72
C GLU A 25 -8.84 -9.41 -1.66
N PRO A 26 -8.64 -8.09 -1.92
CA PRO A 26 -7.56 -7.65 -2.77
C PRO A 26 -6.21 -7.99 -2.12
N PRO A 27 -5.24 -8.53 -2.87
CA PRO A 27 -3.90 -8.76 -2.36
C PRO A 27 -3.35 -7.51 -1.68
N ALA A 28 -3.07 -7.61 -0.38
CA ALA A 28 -2.68 -6.48 0.46
C ALA A 28 -1.25 -5.96 0.19
N ASP A 29 -0.46 -6.64 -0.65
CA ASP A 29 0.95 -6.28 -0.87
C ASP A 29 1.27 -6.15 -2.36
N TYR A 30 0.93 -4.99 -2.94
CA TYR A 30 1.47 -4.62 -4.26
C TYR A 30 2.67 -3.69 -4.18
N PHE A 31 3.01 -3.21 -2.98
CA PHE A 31 4.17 -2.37 -2.77
C PHE A 31 5.11 -3.00 -1.74
N GLU A 32 6.39 -2.96 -2.04
CA GLU A 32 7.42 -3.02 -1.01
C GLU A 32 7.72 -1.58 -0.59
N ILE A 33 7.50 -1.28 0.69
CA ILE A 33 7.73 0.04 1.25
C ILE A 33 8.89 -0.02 2.23
N ARG A 34 9.85 0.88 2.06
CA ARG A 34 11.02 0.97 2.93
C ARG A 34 11.18 2.40 3.42
N ARG A 35 11.30 2.57 4.73
CA ARG A 35 11.78 3.82 5.28
C ARG A 35 13.28 3.90 4.99
N VAL A 36 13.70 5.01 4.39
CA VAL A 36 15.11 5.24 4.09
C VAL A 36 15.50 6.63 4.62
N ASP A 37 16.79 6.84 4.81
CA ASP A 37 17.29 8.14 5.24
C ASP A 37 17.38 9.09 4.05
N PHE A 38 16.99 10.35 4.28
CA PHE A 38 17.25 11.39 3.31
C PHE A 38 18.61 12.02 3.63
N ALA A 39 19.61 11.77 2.78
CA ALA A 39 21.00 12.16 3.01
C ALA A 39 21.65 11.48 4.24
N VAL A 40 22.77 12.03 4.72
CA VAL A 40 23.66 11.42 5.74
C VAL A 40 23.10 11.53 7.17
N ARG A 41 21.87 12.03 7.37
CA ARG A 41 21.36 12.40 8.70
C ARG A 41 20.72 11.25 9.49
N GLY A 42 20.43 10.10 8.89
CA GLY A 42 19.89 8.96 9.65
C GLY A 42 18.51 9.21 10.25
N ASP A 43 17.72 10.13 9.68
CA ASP A 43 16.50 10.64 10.27
C ASP A 43 15.22 9.89 9.85
N GLY A 44 15.34 8.92 8.93
CA GLY A 44 14.22 8.17 8.38
C GLY A 44 13.16 9.07 7.74
N ALA A 45 13.57 10.23 7.21
CA ALA A 45 12.67 11.23 6.65
C ALA A 45 12.30 10.97 5.18
N SER A 46 12.73 9.83 4.62
CA SER A 46 12.42 9.41 3.27
C SER A 46 11.69 8.07 3.26
N LEU A 47 10.94 7.86 2.18
CA LEU A 47 10.16 6.66 1.94
C LEU A 47 10.45 6.19 0.52
N GLU A 48 10.87 4.94 0.38
CA GLU A 48 10.98 4.27 -0.92
C GLU A 48 9.75 3.38 -1.11
N ILE A 49 9.08 3.56 -2.24
CA ILE A 49 7.87 2.83 -2.65
C ILE A 49 8.23 2.10 -3.94
N VAL A 50 8.23 0.77 -3.89
CA VAL A 50 8.53 -0.09 -5.05
C VAL A 50 7.26 -0.84 -5.44
N ASN A 51 6.88 -0.81 -6.72
CA ASN A 51 5.77 -1.63 -7.21
C ASN A 51 6.25 -3.07 -7.42
N THR A 52 5.89 -3.97 -6.50
CA THR A 52 6.18 -5.41 -6.54
C THR A 52 5.00 -6.25 -7.03
N GLY A 53 3.90 -5.59 -7.41
CA GLY A 53 2.72 -6.25 -7.97
C GLY A 53 2.95 -6.80 -9.38
N HIS A 54 1.90 -7.39 -9.95
CA HIS A 54 1.95 -7.98 -11.30
C HIS A 54 1.49 -7.05 -12.42
N SER A 55 1.14 -5.80 -12.10
CA SER A 55 0.68 -4.81 -13.08
C SER A 55 1.03 -3.38 -12.66
N PRO A 56 1.06 -2.43 -13.60
CA PRO A 56 1.28 -1.02 -13.28
C PRO A 56 0.23 -0.50 -12.30
N ILE A 57 0.66 0.36 -11.38
CA ILE A 57 -0.21 0.95 -10.34
C ILE A 57 -0.14 2.45 -10.43
N THR A 58 -1.30 3.09 -10.48
CA THR A 58 -1.37 4.55 -10.49
C THR A 58 -1.52 5.04 -9.07
N ILE A 59 -0.47 5.69 -8.55
CA ILE A 59 -0.49 6.42 -7.30
C ILE A 59 -1.21 7.76 -7.54
N GLN A 60 -2.26 8.01 -6.79
CA GLN A 60 -3.07 9.22 -6.86
C GLN A 60 -2.66 10.26 -5.81
N ALA A 61 -2.27 9.79 -4.63
CA ALA A 61 -1.79 10.64 -3.55
C ALA A 61 -0.94 9.82 -2.58
N VAL A 62 0.01 10.49 -1.92
CA VAL A 62 0.77 9.93 -0.80
C VAL A 62 0.72 10.92 0.36
N ASN A 63 0.15 10.50 1.49
CA ASN A 63 0.11 11.29 2.71
C ASN A 63 1.04 10.67 3.75
N ILE A 64 1.98 11.47 4.25
CA ILE A 64 2.92 11.04 5.30
C ILE A 64 2.50 11.68 6.63
N ASN A 65 2.40 10.87 7.67
CA ASN A 65 2.06 11.24 9.06
C ASN A 65 0.71 11.99 9.25
N GLN A 66 -0.02 12.30 8.19
CA GLN A 66 -1.24 13.14 8.20
C GLN A 66 -1.03 14.49 8.92
N ARG A 67 0.16 15.07 8.79
CA ARG A 67 0.61 16.25 9.51
C ARG A 67 0.93 17.40 8.57
N ALA A 68 0.22 18.52 8.71
CA ALA A 68 0.40 19.69 7.86
C ALA A 68 1.77 20.37 8.06
N ASP A 69 2.41 20.15 9.21
CA ASP A 69 3.75 20.65 9.51
C ASP A 69 4.87 19.80 8.89
N CYS A 70 4.56 18.61 8.40
CA CYS A 70 5.50 17.76 7.68
C CYS A 70 5.45 18.06 6.18
N ARG A 71 6.48 18.75 5.69
CA ARG A 71 6.64 18.97 4.24
C ARG A 71 7.18 17.70 3.61
N VAL A 72 6.53 17.24 2.54
CA VAL A 72 6.93 16.07 1.76
C VAL A 72 7.10 16.49 0.31
N GLY A 73 8.25 16.18 -0.26
CA GLY A 73 8.53 16.24 -1.69
C GLY A 73 8.82 14.84 -2.24
N PHE A 74 8.88 14.72 -3.56
CA PHE A 74 9.18 13.48 -4.26
C PHE A 74 10.47 13.67 -5.04
N LEU A 75 11.39 12.72 -4.90
CA LEU A 75 12.52 12.58 -5.80
C LEU A 75 12.02 11.90 -7.07
N MET A 76 12.68 12.23 -8.18
CA MET A 76 12.46 11.71 -9.53
C MET A 76 11.93 10.26 -9.61
N PRO A 77 11.12 9.94 -10.64
CA PRO A 77 10.91 10.71 -11.87
C PRO A 77 9.80 11.77 -11.82
N VAL A 78 9.14 11.97 -10.68
CA VAL A 78 8.01 12.89 -10.56
C VAL A 78 8.40 14.08 -9.71
N ASN A 79 8.30 15.30 -10.26
CA ASN A 79 8.35 16.57 -9.51
C ASN A 79 7.11 16.71 -8.58
N GLY A 80 6.77 15.67 -7.82
CA GLY A 80 5.57 15.60 -6.99
C GLY A 80 4.25 15.64 -7.74
N THR A 81 4.25 15.47 -9.07
CA THR A 81 3.02 15.52 -9.86
C THR A 81 2.26 14.20 -9.74
N PHE A 82 1.10 14.23 -9.11
CA PHE A 82 0.14 13.13 -9.12
C PHE A 82 -1.05 13.45 -10.03
N PRO A 83 -1.71 12.43 -10.62
CA PRO A 83 -1.45 10.99 -10.48
C PRO A 83 -0.20 10.53 -11.24
N TYR A 84 0.45 9.47 -10.75
CA TYR A 84 1.66 8.89 -11.35
C TYR A 84 1.53 7.37 -11.50
N ALA A 85 1.81 6.85 -12.70
CA ALA A 85 1.81 5.42 -12.98
C ALA A 85 3.19 4.82 -12.70
N LEU A 86 3.27 3.97 -11.69
CA LEU A 86 4.47 3.24 -11.30
C LEU A 86 4.46 1.86 -11.98
N GLN A 87 5.41 1.60 -12.89
CA GLN A 87 5.50 0.28 -13.55
C GLN A 87 5.98 -0.78 -12.57
N VAL A 88 5.80 -2.06 -12.91
CA VAL A 88 6.30 -3.16 -12.08
C VAL A 88 7.82 -3.10 -12.01
N GLY A 89 8.38 -3.13 -10.80
CA GLY A 89 9.81 -2.98 -10.53
C GLY A 89 10.31 -1.54 -10.45
N ASP A 90 9.49 -0.55 -10.86
CA ASP A 90 9.83 0.85 -10.67
C ASP A 90 9.73 1.23 -9.19
N LYS A 91 10.50 2.25 -8.84
CA LYS A 91 10.50 2.84 -7.50
C LYS A 91 10.37 4.34 -7.55
N ILE A 92 9.71 4.89 -6.53
CA ILE A 92 9.65 6.32 -6.25
C ILE A 92 10.12 6.55 -4.82
N SER A 93 10.89 7.61 -4.61
CA SER A 93 11.35 8.00 -3.27
C SER A 93 10.77 9.35 -2.89
N THR A 94 10.31 9.48 -1.65
CA THR A 94 9.82 10.73 -1.07
C THR A 94 10.89 11.30 -0.15
N TYR A 95 11.02 12.61 -0.04
CA TYR A 95 11.84 13.24 1.00
C TYR A 95 10.97 14.18 1.82
N GLY A 96 11.22 14.28 3.13
CA GLY A 96 10.44 15.16 3.98
C GLY A 96 11.25 15.81 5.08
N SER A 97 10.60 16.71 5.81
CA SER A 97 11.16 17.37 7.01
C SER A 97 10.93 16.58 8.30
N CYS A 98 10.21 15.46 8.23
CA CYS A 98 9.82 14.65 9.37
C CYS A 98 10.18 13.18 9.14
N ARG A 99 10.53 12.48 10.21
CA ARG A 99 10.62 11.02 10.20
C ARG A 99 9.29 10.40 9.77
N VAL A 100 9.35 9.40 8.88
CA VAL A 100 8.17 8.68 8.43
C VAL A 100 7.73 7.66 9.50
N ILE A 101 6.54 7.87 10.06
CA ILE A 101 5.89 6.98 11.04
C ILE A 101 4.70 6.28 10.40
N ARG A 102 3.96 6.99 9.54
CA ARG A 102 2.82 6.45 8.81
C ARG A 102 2.82 6.98 7.37
N ALA A 103 2.52 6.12 6.41
CA ALA A 103 2.34 6.48 5.02
C ALA A 103 1.01 5.94 4.50
N GLU A 104 0.23 6.80 3.87
CA GLU A 104 -1.02 6.45 3.21
C GLU A 104 -0.87 6.68 1.72
N ILE A 105 -1.03 5.62 0.94
CA ILE A 105 -0.84 5.62 -0.50
C ILE A 105 -2.21 5.35 -1.12
N VAL A 106 -2.80 6.38 -1.73
CA VAL A 106 -4.04 6.27 -2.48
C VAL A 106 -3.68 5.84 -3.90
N THR A 107 -4.26 4.75 -4.37
CA THR A 107 -4.02 4.22 -5.71
C THR A 107 -5.32 4.01 -6.48
N ASN A 108 -5.22 3.72 -7.78
CA ASN A 108 -6.35 3.25 -8.57
C ASN A 108 -6.91 1.88 -8.11
N LYS A 109 -6.19 1.14 -7.26
CA LYS A 109 -6.63 -0.14 -6.67
C LYS A 109 -7.19 0.01 -5.25
N GLY A 110 -7.12 1.21 -4.67
CA GLY A 110 -7.58 1.48 -3.30
C GLY A 110 -6.54 2.20 -2.45
N LEU A 111 -6.86 2.34 -1.17
CA LEU A 111 -6.01 2.95 -0.16
C LEU A 111 -5.15 1.87 0.52
N VAL A 112 -3.85 2.10 0.60
CA VAL A 112 -2.93 1.27 1.36
C VAL A 112 -2.27 2.10 2.47
N VAL A 113 -2.20 1.56 3.68
CA VAL A 113 -1.67 2.25 4.85
C VAL A 113 -0.52 1.45 5.44
N TYR A 114 0.63 2.09 5.56
CA TYR A 114 1.84 1.54 6.17
C TYR A 114 2.18 2.29 7.44
N SER A 115 2.61 1.55 8.46
CA SER A 115 3.07 2.12 9.74
C SER A 115 4.45 1.56 10.07
N PHE A 116 5.36 2.44 10.50
CA PHE A 116 6.73 2.10 10.85
C PHE A 116 6.89 2.21 12.36
N ALA A 117 7.48 1.19 12.98
CA ALA A 117 7.83 1.26 14.39
C ALA A 117 8.89 2.36 14.62
N ASN A 118 8.78 3.01 15.79
CA ASN A 118 9.76 3.98 16.27
C ASN A 118 10.99 3.24 16.81
N GLY A 119 11.79 2.58 15.96
CA GLY A 119 12.96 1.85 16.50
C GLY A 119 13.81 0.99 15.57
N GLU A 120 13.41 0.75 14.32
CA GLU A 120 14.18 -0.09 13.38
C GLU A 120 14.56 0.65 12.11
#